data_AF-A0A2E5J8M7-F1
#
_entry.id   AF-A0A2E5J8M7-F1
#
_cell.length_a   1.000
_cell.length_b   1.000
_cell.length_c   1.000
_cell.angle_alpha   90.00
_cell.angle_beta   90.00
_cell.angle_gamma   90.00
#
_symmetry.space_group_name_H-M   'P 1'
#
loop_
_entity.id
_entity.type
_entity.pdbx_description
1 polymer ?
#
loop_
_entity_poly.entity_id
_entity_poly.type
_entity_poly.pdbx_seq_one_letter_code
_entity_poly.pdbx_strand_id
1 'polypeptide(L)'
;MLKKIQIYLTMLIFLVSCATPKAIDIKQLGDEEMSCNELILAYEKASLASDMAHEEKGATEENILSGLFFFPAYFVTFGTTAHAEYNAASRKEYLLRLYNNKKCAEKRNISHQQKVSETLANLEKIKEQYIRGVITEEDYNLSRKQLLILLD
;
A
#
# COMPACT_ATOMS: atom_id res chain seq x y z
N MET A 1 -17.48 -12.33 42.99
CA MET A 1 -16.97 -12.93 41.74
C MET A 1 -16.99 -11.96 40.56
N LEU A 2 -18.00 -11.09 40.45
CA LEU A 2 -18.13 -10.08 39.39
C LEU A 2 -16.93 -9.12 39.25
N LYS A 3 -16.36 -8.63 40.37
CA LYS A 3 -15.15 -7.78 40.38
C LYS A 3 -13.92 -8.45 39.75
N LYS A 4 -13.77 -9.78 39.89
CA LYS A 4 -12.64 -10.51 39.30
C LYS A 4 -12.82 -10.64 37.78
N ILE A 5 -14.04 -10.93 37.34
CA ILE A 5 -14.41 -10.98 35.91
C ILE A 5 -14.17 -9.63 35.23
N GLN A 6 -14.47 -8.53 35.92
CA GLN A 6 -14.31 -7.18 35.39
C GLN A 6 -12.83 -6.78 35.20
N ILE A 7 -11.94 -7.29 36.06
CA ILE A 7 -10.47 -7.13 35.93
C ILE A 7 -9.94 -7.96 34.76
N TYR A 8 -10.43 -9.19 34.58
CA TYR A 8 -10.05 -10.01 33.42
C TYR A 8 -10.53 -9.42 32.09
N LEU A 9 -11.71 -8.81 32.07
CA LEU A 9 -12.27 -8.16 30.88
C LEU A 9 -11.50 -6.90 30.49
N THR A 10 -11.09 -6.08 31.46
CA THR A 10 -10.26 -4.89 31.20
C THR A 10 -8.84 -5.25 30.77
N MET A 11 -8.26 -6.33 31.30
CA MET A 11 -6.93 -6.80 30.89
C MET A 11 -6.91 -7.35 29.45
N LEU A 12 -8.03 -7.91 28.97
CA LEU A 12 -8.14 -8.45 27.61
C LEU A 12 -8.13 -7.35 26.53
N ILE A 13 -8.58 -6.14 26.84
CA ILE A 13 -8.64 -5.00 25.91
C ILE A 13 -7.24 -4.43 25.61
N PHE A 14 -6.28 -4.60 26.51
CA PHE A 14 -4.90 -4.12 26.31
C PHE A 14 -4.00 -5.10 25.52
N LEU A 15 -4.48 -6.30 25.18
CA LEU A 15 -3.71 -7.30 24.44
C LEU A 15 -3.80 -7.17 22.91
N VAL A 16 -4.67 -6.30 22.40
CA VAL A 16 -4.64 -5.89 20.99
C VAL A 16 -3.57 -4.82 20.77
N SER A 17 -2.31 -5.23 20.88
CA SER A 17 -1.19 -4.41 20.41
C SER A 17 -1.24 -4.33 18.89
N CYS A 18 -1.55 -3.17 18.32
CA CYS A 18 -1.30 -2.90 16.89
C CYS A 18 0.19 -3.12 16.59
N ALA A 19 0.47 -4.07 15.70
CA ALA A 19 1.82 -4.29 15.22
C ALA A 19 2.17 -3.16 14.25
N THR A 20 3.01 -2.22 14.68
CA THR A 20 3.41 -1.09 13.85
C THR A 20 4.08 -1.61 12.57
N PRO A 21 3.63 -1.20 11.37
CA PRO A 21 4.17 -1.71 10.12
C PRO A 21 5.66 -1.33 10.01
N LYS A 22 6.51 -2.35 9.81
CA LYS A 22 7.95 -2.14 9.64
C LYS A 22 8.23 -1.61 8.24
N ALA A 23 9.09 -0.61 8.15
CA ALA A 23 9.59 -0.13 6.87
C ALA A 23 10.33 -1.27 6.16
N ILE A 24 9.90 -1.59 4.94
CA ILE A 24 10.63 -2.49 4.03
C ILE A 24 11.66 -1.69 3.25
N ASP A 25 12.78 -2.30 2.87
CA ASP A 25 13.77 -1.62 2.03
C ASP A 25 13.27 -1.52 0.58
N ILE A 26 13.56 -0.39 -0.08
CA ILE A 26 13.19 -0.14 -1.49
C ILE A 26 13.90 -1.11 -2.44
N LYS A 27 15.14 -1.46 -2.13
CA LYS A 27 15.96 -2.43 -2.86
C LYS A 27 16.48 -3.46 -1.87
N GLN A 28 16.45 -4.72 -2.26
CA GLN A 28 16.91 -5.85 -1.47
C GLN A 28 18.01 -6.60 -2.23
N LEU A 29 18.90 -7.24 -1.48
CA LEU A 29 19.86 -8.17 -2.05
C LEU A 29 19.10 -9.32 -2.73
N GLY A 30 19.47 -9.67 -3.96
CA GLY A 30 18.81 -10.75 -4.70
C GLY A 30 17.78 -10.29 -5.73
N ASP A 31 17.39 -9.00 -5.75
CA ASP A 31 16.32 -8.51 -6.63
C ASP A 31 16.67 -8.61 -8.11
N GLU A 32 17.92 -8.35 -8.45
CA GLU A 32 18.42 -8.45 -9.83
C GLU A 32 18.49 -9.91 -10.29
N GLU A 33 18.56 -10.86 -9.38
CA GLU A 33 18.61 -12.31 -9.65
C GLU A 33 17.21 -12.95 -9.71
N MET A 34 16.17 -12.29 -9.19
CA MET A 34 14.80 -12.82 -9.17
C MET A 34 14.27 -13.17 -10.57
N SER A 35 13.56 -14.29 -10.67
CA SER A 35 12.73 -14.63 -11.82
C SER A 35 11.48 -13.74 -11.92
N CYS A 36 10.80 -13.74 -13.06
CA CYS A 36 9.59 -12.95 -13.25
C CYS A 36 8.49 -13.26 -12.22
N ASN A 37 8.35 -14.52 -11.80
CA ASN A 37 7.37 -14.92 -10.78
C ASN A 37 7.78 -14.44 -9.39
N GLU A 38 9.07 -14.46 -9.07
CA GLU A 38 9.59 -13.94 -7.80
C GLU A 38 9.43 -12.41 -7.72
N LEU A 39 9.62 -11.70 -8.84
CA LEU A 39 9.36 -10.26 -8.94
C LEU A 39 7.88 -9.92 -8.72
N ILE A 40 6.95 -10.71 -9.29
CA ILE A 40 5.51 -10.54 -9.04
C ILE A 40 5.21 -10.78 -7.55
N LEU A 41 5.71 -11.86 -6.97
CA LEU A 41 5.50 -12.16 -5.55
C LEU A 41 6.07 -11.07 -4.63
N ALA A 42 7.26 -10.54 -4.95
CA ALA A 42 7.86 -9.43 -4.21
C ALA A 42 7.03 -8.14 -4.36
N TYR A 43 6.45 -7.89 -5.53
CA TYR A 43 5.58 -6.74 -5.78
C TYR A 43 4.30 -6.83 -4.94
N GLU A 44 3.65 -7.99 -4.90
CA GLU A 44 2.46 -8.22 -4.08
C GLU A 44 2.75 -8.06 -2.58
N LYS A 45 3.89 -8.58 -2.10
CA LYS A 45 4.33 -8.35 -0.71
C LYS A 45 4.55 -6.87 -0.41
N ALA A 46 5.13 -6.13 -1.34
CA ALA A 46 5.33 -4.68 -1.19
C ALA A 46 3.99 -3.92 -1.25
N SER A 47 3.02 -4.39 -2.04
CA SER A 47 1.67 -3.83 -2.05
C SER A 47 0.97 -4.04 -0.73
N LEU A 48 0.99 -5.27 -0.19
CA LEU A 48 0.40 -5.57 1.11
C LEU A 48 1.03 -4.72 2.23
N ALA A 49 2.36 -4.56 2.22
CA ALA A 49 3.05 -3.71 3.19
C ALA A 49 2.66 -2.23 3.08
N SER A 50 2.44 -1.74 1.85
CA SER A 50 1.93 -0.39 1.61
C SER A 50 0.52 -0.21 2.15
N ASP A 51 -0.37 -1.17 1.89
CA ASP A 51 -1.76 -1.12 2.32
C ASP A 51 -1.86 -1.16 3.86
N MET A 52 -1.10 -2.05 4.51
CA MET A 52 -1.00 -2.11 5.97
C MET A 52 -0.45 -0.81 6.58
N ALA A 53 0.55 -0.19 5.95
CA ALA A 53 1.09 1.09 6.40
C ALA A 53 0.10 2.26 6.23
N HIS A 54 -0.75 2.17 5.21
CA HIS A 54 -1.81 3.15 4.95
C HIS A 54 -2.96 3.04 5.96
N GLU A 55 -3.44 1.82 6.24
CA GLU A 55 -4.51 1.57 7.22
C GLU A 55 -4.10 2.00 8.64
N GLU A 56 -2.86 1.70 9.05
CA GLU A 56 -2.32 2.05 10.37
C GLU A 56 -2.02 3.55 10.54
N LYS A 57 -1.96 4.34 9.45
CA LYS A 57 -1.91 5.80 9.56
C LYS A 57 -3.21 6.40 10.11
N GLY A 58 -4.33 5.66 10.02
CA GLY A 58 -5.62 6.11 10.55
C GLY A 58 -6.06 7.47 10.04
N ALA A 59 -5.58 7.93 8.88
CA ALA A 59 -5.86 9.25 8.33
C ALA A 59 -7.26 9.30 7.71
N THR A 60 -8.30 9.16 8.54
CA THR A 60 -9.65 9.61 8.24
C THR A 60 -9.70 11.14 8.30
N GLU A 61 -10.67 11.78 7.64
CA GLU A 61 -10.81 13.25 7.60
C GLU A 61 -10.78 13.91 9.00
N GLU A 62 -11.21 13.20 10.06
CA GLU A 62 -11.13 13.64 11.45
C GLU A 62 -9.69 13.70 12.03
N ASN A 63 -8.78 12.82 11.59
CA ASN A 63 -7.42 12.75 12.12
C ASN A 63 -6.45 13.72 11.43
N ILE A 64 -6.77 14.23 10.24
CA ILE A 64 -5.98 15.25 9.54
C ILE A 64 -5.98 16.57 10.32
N LEU A 65 -7.14 16.99 10.85
CA LEU A 65 -7.28 18.20 11.65
C LEU A 65 -6.50 18.09 12.98
N SER A 66 -6.54 16.90 13.58
CA SER A 66 -5.76 16.55 14.78
C SER A 66 -4.26 16.56 14.50
N GLY A 67 -3.82 16.06 13.33
CA GLY A 67 -2.44 16.10 12.88
C GLY A 67 -1.92 17.52 12.60
N LEU A 68 -2.77 18.43 12.13
CA LEU A 68 -2.42 19.84 11.93
C LEU A 68 -2.29 20.59 13.26
N PHE A 69 -3.17 20.29 14.22
CA PHE A 69 -3.18 20.93 15.55
C PHE A 69 -2.08 20.40 16.48
N PHE A 70 -1.67 19.14 16.33
CA PHE A 70 -0.64 18.47 17.13
C PHE A 70 0.53 17.95 16.28
N PHE A 71 0.98 18.75 15.31
CA PHE A 71 1.97 18.32 14.31
C PHE A 71 3.22 17.62 14.87
N PRO A 72 3.85 18.03 16.00
CA PRO A 72 5.05 17.35 16.48
C PRO A 72 4.73 15.94 16.98
N ALA A 73 3.59 15.75 17.65
CA ALA A 73 3.14 14.45 18.13
C ALA A 73 2.73 13.55 16.95
N TYR A 74 2.11 14.11 15.92
CA TYR A 74 1.76 13.38 14.69
C TYR A 74 3.01 12.83 13.99
N PHE A 75 4.09 13.61 13.87
CA PHE A 75 5.36 13.13 13.31
C PHE A 75 6.02 12.03 14.16
N VAL A 76 5.91 12.09 15.48
CA VAL A 76 6.46 11.05 16.37
C VAL A 76 5.65 9.75 16.26
N THR A 77 4.32 9.84 16.18
CA THR A 77 3.43 8.68 16.15
C THR A 77 3.34 8.03 14.76
N PHE A 78 3.26 8.83 13.69
CA PHE A 78 3.03 8.35 12.32
C PHE A 78 4.21 8.57 11.37
N GLY A 79 5.31 9.18 11.81
CA GLY A 79 6.50 9.36 10.96
C GLY A 79 7.09 8.02 10.49
N THR A 80 7.00 6.99 11.33
CA THR A 80 7.44 5.63 11.00
C THR A 80 6.52 4.93 10.00
N THR A 81 5.20 5.12 10.11
CA THR A 81 4.22 4.57 9.17
C THR A 81 4.26 5.30 7.83
N ALA A 82 4.50 6.62 7.82
CA ALA A 82 4.76 7.38 6.60
C ALA A 82 6.02 6.96 5.87
N HIS A 83 7.09 6.70 6.62
CA HIS A 83 8.30 6.15 6.04
C HIS A 83 8.09 4.72 5.50
N ALA A 84 7.33 3.88 6.21
CA ALA A 84 7.01 2.54 5.77
C ALA A 84 6.14 2.52 4.50
N GLU A 85 5.11 3.37 4.41
CA GLU A 85 4.27 3.50 3.22
C GLU A 85 5.11 3.99 2.02
N TYR A 86 5.92 5.04 2.20
CA TYR A 86 6.78 5.56 1.14
C TYR A 86 7.77 4.51 0.63
N ASN A 87 8.43 3.78 1.54
CA ASN A 87 9.39 2.76 1.13
C ASN A 87 8.68 1.59 0.42
N ALA A 88 7.49 1.20 0.87
CA ALA A 88 6.70 0.15 0.23
C ALA A 88 6.20 0.55 -1.16
N ALA A 89 5.73 1.79 -1.33
CA ALA A 89 5.35 2.33 -2.64
C ALA A 89 6.57 2.39 -3.59
N SER A 90 7.70 2.90 -3.11
CA SER A 90 8.94 3.00 -3.88
C SER A 90 9.49 1.62 -4.28
N ARG A 91 9.34 0.63 -3.40
CA ARG A 91 9.69 -0.79 -3.65
C ARG A 91 8.90 -1.35 -4.83
N LYS A 92 7.58 -1.10 -4.89
CA LYS A 92 6.72 -1.53 -6.01
C LYS A 92 7.22 -0.98 -7.35
N GLU A 93 7.56 0.30 -7.40
CA GLU A 93 8.09 0.93 -8.63
C GLU A 93 9.45 0.35 -9.05
N TYR A 94 10.34 0.08 -8.09
CA TYR A 94 11.62 -0.55 -8.38
C TYR A 94 11.44 -1.97 -8.95
N LEU A 95 10.60 -2.79 -8.32
CA LEU A 95 10.31 -4.15 -8.79
C LEU A 95 9.62 -4.16 -10.16
N LEU A 96 8.71 -3.21 -10.42
CA LEU A 96 8.08 -3.07 -11.73
C LEU A 96 9.09 -2.70 -12.82
N ARG A 97 10.04 -1.81 -12.51
CA ARG A 97 11.16 -1.51 -13.42
C ARG A 97 11.99 -2.76 -13.73
N LEU A 98 12.35 -3.55 -12.73
CA LEU A 98 13.08 -4.80 -12.94
C LEU A 98 12.30 -5.80 -13.79
N TYR A 99 11.00 -5.96 -13.51
CA TYR A 99 10.11 -6.82 -14.26
C TYR A 99 10.07 -6.45 -15.76
N ASN A 100 9.99 -5.16 -16.06
CA ASN A 100 10.02 -4.63 -17.43
C ASN A 100 11.40 -4.77 -18.08
N ASN A 101 12.47 -4.47 -17.35
CA ASN A 101 13.86 -4.60 -17.84
C ASN A 101 14.20 -6.05 -18.20
N LYS A 102 13.69 -7.01 -17.41
CA LYS A 102 13.80 -8.45 -17.68
C LYS A 102 12.84 -8.94 -18.75
N LYS A 103 12.06 -8.05 -19.36
CA LYS A 103 11.13 -8.36 -20.45
C LYS A 103 10.14 -9.46 -20.06
N CYS A 104 9.74 -9.49 -18.79
CA CYS A 104 8.81 -10.48 -18.28
C CYS A 104 7.43 -10.45 -18.99
N ALA A 105 7.09 -9.31 -19.61
CA ALA A 105 5.90 -9.13 -20.43
C ALA A 105 6.08 -9.43 -21.94
N GLU A 106 7.30 -9.67 -22.44
CA GLU A 106 7.56 -9.86 -23.89
C GLU A 106 6.96 -11.16 -24.46
N LYS A 107 6.54 -12.10 -23.61
CA LYS A 107 5.78 -13.28 -24.06
C LYS A 107 4.30 -12.99 -24.38
N ARG A 108 3.84 -11.74 -24.24
CA ARG A 108 2.45 -11.34 -24.53
C ARG A 108 2.34 -10.60 -25.86
N ASN A 109 1.21 -10.76 -26.55
CA ASN A 109 0.98 -10.14 -27.85
C ASN A 109 1.00 -8.59 -27.77
N ILE A 110 1.28 -7.92 -28.90
CA ILE A 110 1.40 -6.45 -28.99
C ILE A 110 0.11 -5.74 -28.55
N SER A 111 -1.06 -6.30 -28.88
CA SER A 111 -2.37 -5.75 -28.51
C SER A 111 -2.60 -5.75 -26.98
N HIS A 112 -2.17 -6.80 -26.29
CA HIS A 112 -2.21 -6.91 -24.84
C HIS A 112 -1.24 -5.92 -24.19
N GLN A 113 -0.07 -5.69 -24.78
CA GLN A 113 0.86 -4.68 -24.27
C GLN A 113 0.27 -3.27 -24.35
N GLN A 114 -0.42 -2.93 -25.44
CA GLN A 114 -1.13 -1.65 -25.58
C GLN A 114 -2.25 -1.51 -24.54
N LYS A 115 -3.08 -2.55 -24.35
CA LYS A 115 -4.13 -2.55 -23.32
C LYS A 115 -3.57 -2.40 -21.89
N VAL A 116 -2.46 -3.07 -21.59
CA VAL A 116 -1.77 -2.91 -20.30
C VAL A 116 -1.29 -1.46 -20.13
N SER A 117 -0.64 -0.89 -21.13
CA SER A 117 -0.12 0.48 -21.06
C SER A 117 -1.23 1.52 -20.87
N GLU A 118 -2.36 1.35 -21.56
CA GLU A 118 -3.53 2.22 -21.42
C GLU A 118 -4.18 2.07 -20.04
N THR A 119 -4.31 0.83 -19.56
CA THR A 119 -4.86 0.54 -18.23
C THR A 119 -3.99 1.14 -17.13
N LEU A 120 -2.66 1.08 -17.25
CA LEU A 120 -1.73 1.72 -16.31
C LEU A 120 -1.90 3.24 -16.27
N ALA A 121 -2.01 3.90 -17.43
CA ALA A 121 -2.26 5.34 -17.49
C ALA A 121 -3.60 5.72 -16.83
N ASN A 122 -4.64 4.90 -17.01
CA ASN A 122 -5.93 5.10 -16.35
C ASN A 122 -5.84 4.90 -14.83
N LEU A 123 -5.09 3.89 -14.36
CA LEU A 123 -4.84 3.64 -12.94
C LEU A 123 -4.10 4.81 -12.28
N GLU A 124 -3.08 5.37 -12.95
CA GLU A 124 -2.37 6.57 -12.47
C GLU A 124 -3.32 7.76 -12.36
N LYS A 125 -4.15 8.00 -13.39
CA LYS A 125 -5.11 9.09 -13.40
C LYS A 125 -6.12 9.01 -12.25
N ILE A 126 -6.69 7.83 -11.99
CA ILE A 126 -7.65 7.70 -10.87
C ILE A 126 -6.94 7.83 -9.51
N LYS A 127 -5.68 7.38 -9.40
CA LYS A 127 -4.88 7.58 -8.19
C LYS A 127 -4.63 9.07 -7.94
N GLU A 128 -4.29 9.83 -8.98
CA GLU A 128 -4.17 11.29 -8.86
C GLU A 128 -5.49 11.97 -8.47
N GLN A 129 -6.62 11.49 -8.97
CA GLN A 129 -7.94 12.01 -8.57
C GLN A 129 -8.21 11.75 -7.10
N TYR A 130 -7.88 10.55 -6.60
CA TYR A 130 -8.00 10.21 -5.19
C TYR A 130 -7.08 11.06 -4.31
N ILE A 131 -5.79 11.19 -4.67
CA ILE A 131 -4.83 12.03 -3.93
C ILE A 131 -5.26 13.49 -3.89
N ARG A 132 -5.92 13.99 -4.95
CA ARG A 132 -6.48 15.35 -5.00
C ARG A 132 -7.81 15.50 -4.26
N GLY A 133 -8.35 14.44 -3.67
CA GLY A 133 -9.65 14.44 -2.98
C GLY A 133 -10.84 14.60 -3.93
N VAL A 134 -10.67 14.33 -5.23
CA VAL A 134 -11.74 14.43 -6.24
C VAL A 134 -12.70 13.24 -6.18
N ILE A 135 -12.18 12.07 -5.77
CA ILE A 135 -12.95 10.83 -5.60
C ILE A 135 -12.71 10.26 -4.22
N THR A 136 -13.70 9.53 -3.69
CA THR A 136 -13.58 8.86 -2.39
C THR A 136 -12.70 7.61 -2.48
N GLU A 137 -12.26 7.10 -1.34
CA GLU A 137 -11.51 5.83 -1.28
C GLU A 137 -12.33 4.66 -1.85
N GLU A 138 -13.64 4.63 -1.58
CA GLU A 138 -14.55 3.61 -2.12
C GLU A 138 -14.63 3.68 -3.65
N ASP A 139 -14.79 4.89 -4.20
CA ASP A 139 -14.83 5.13 -5.65
C ASP A 139 -13.50 4.77 -6.33
N TYR A 140 -12.37 5.10 -5.71
CA TYR A 140 -11.04 4.75 -6.17
C TYR A 140 -10.87 3.23 -6.22
N ASN A 141 -11.24 2.53 -5.14
CA ASN A 141 -11.14 1.08 -5.04
C ASN A 141 -12.06 0.38 -6.06
N LEU A 142 -13.27 0.87 -6.26
CA LEU A 142 -14.21 0.35 -7.26
C LEU A 142 -13.67 0.56 -8.69
N SER A 143 -13.21 1.77 -9.01
CA SER A 143 -12.68 2.11 -10.35
C SER A 143 -11.43 1.31 -10.68
N ARG A 144 -10.51 1.18 -9.72
CA ARG A 144 -9.32 0.33 -9.83
C ARG A 144 -9.70 -1.13 -10.08
N LYS A 145 -10.67 -1.67 -9.34
CA LYS A 145 -11.17 -3.04 -9.53
C LYS A 145 -11.74 -3.25 -10.93
N GLN A 146 -12.55 -2.30 -11.43
CA GLN A 146 -13.11 -2.37 -12.78
C GLN A 146 -12.02 -2.35 -13.87
N LEU A 147 -11.05 -1.44 -13.76
CA LEU A 147 -9.95 -1.34 -14.72
C LEU A 147 -9.10 -2.61 -14.79
N LEU A 148 -8.87 -3.27 -13.64
CA LEU A 148 -8.11 -4.51 -13.58
C LEU A 148 -8.90 -5.70 -14.15
N ILE A 149 -10.21 -5.78 -13.90
CA ILE A 149 -11.08 -6.82 -14.49
C ILE A 149 -11.15 -6.70 -16.02
N LEU A 150 -11.09 -5.49 -16.57
CA LEU A 150 -11.12 -5.26 -18.02
C LEU A 150 -9.79 -5.60 -18.73
N LEU A 151 -8.72 -5.81 -17.96
CA LEU A 151 -7.39 -6.14 -18.47
C LEU A 151 -7.15 -7.65 -18.58
N ASP A 152 -7.84 -8.46 -17.76
CA ASP A 152 -7.82 -9.94 -17.77
C ASP A 152 -8.54 -10.54 -19.00
#